data_AF-A0A445C1M1-F1
#
_entry.id   AF-A0A445C1M1-F1
#
_cell.length_a   1.000
_cell.length_b   1.000
_cell.length_c   1.000
_cell.angle_alpha   90.00
_cell.angle_beta   90.00
_cell.angle_gamma   90.00
#
_symmetry.space_group_name_H-M   'P 1'
#
loop_
_entity.id
_entity.type
_entity.pdbx_description
1 polymer ?
#
loop_
_entity_poly.entity_id
_entity_poly.type
_entity_poly.pdbx_seq_one_letter_code
_entity_poly.pdbx_strand_id
1 'polypeptide(L)'
;MVSGSSRNKSHMDSIRFFGQMQAQNVRPNSTTICSLLRACSGQSLLKKGRINDGWKYFDSMSTDYNIVPTIEHYSCMVDLLGKSGFLDEALHFIQTMPVKPDASIWGALLASCRNHKNIMLAETALRNLFKLEPYNSANYVIMMNIYSALGKWDDAQRLRDTMVAAGLKSPGVWSWIQVNQTTHVFSTEGKSHGEEGEIYFELYQLVSKVKKLGYVPDISCVYQNIDNNEKEKVLLSHTEKLAITYGLMKTKGGSPIRVVKNTRVCQDCHTLAKYISSAENREILLRDGGRFHHFVNGKCSCNGCW
;
A
#
# COMPACT_ATOMS: atom_id res chain seq x y z
N MET A 1 -21.21 9.54 -2.63
CA MET A 1 -20.25 9.95 -3.69
C MET A 1 -18.88 10.31 -3.11
N VAL A 2 -18.77 11.26 -2.17
CA VAL A 2 -17.49 11.62 -1.52
C VAL A 2 -16.73 10.41 -0.96
N SER A 3 -17.39 9.56 -0.18
CA SER A 3 -16.78 8.33 0.38
C SER A 3 -16.37 7.31 -0.68
N GLY A 4 -17.15 7.16 -1.74
CA GLY A 4 -16.85 6.29 -2.88
C GLY A 4 -15.62 6.76 -3.66
N SER A 5 -15.52 8.06 -3.93
CA SER A 5 -14.37 8.67 -4.61
C SER A 5 -13.11 8.67 -3.75
N SER A 6 -13.24 8.82 -2.43
CA SER A 6 -12.10 8.70 -1.50
C SER A 6 -11.57 7.27 -1.45
N ARG A 7 -12.48 6.27 -1.39
CA ARG A 7 -12.14 4.83 -1.44
C ARG A 7 -11.52 4.42 -2.78
N ASN A 8 -12.00 5.00 -3.89
CA ASN A 8 -11.41 4.84 -5.22
C ASN A 8 -10.25 5.80 -5.49
N LYS A 9 -9.83 6.58 -4.47
CA LYS A 9 -8.71 7.54 -4.48
C LYS A 9 -8.68 8.50 -5.66
N SER A 10 -9.84 8.86 -6.19
CA SER A 10 -9.98 10.08 -7.00
C SER A 10 -10.07 11.26 -6.04
N HIS A 11 -8.89 11.69 -5.57
CA HIS A 11 -8.75 12.69 -4.52
C HIS A 11 -9.42 14.01 -4.90
N MET A 12 -9.23 14.45 -6.15
CA MET A 12 -9.86 15.65 -6.71
C MET A 12 -11.38 15.54 -6.82
N ASP A 13 -11.90 14.35 -7.17
CA ASP A 13 -13.35 14.13 -7.22
C ASP A 13 -13.98 14.19 -5.83
N SER A 14 -13.28 13.70 -4.80
CA SER A 14 -13.78 13.77 -3.41
C SER A 14 -14.00 15.21 -2.97
N ILE A 15 -13.04 16.10 -3.29
CA ILE A 15 -13.14 17.54 -3.02
C ILE A 15 -14.23 18.18 -3.88
N ARG A 16 -14.32 17.83 -5.17
CA ARG A 16 -15.37 18.32 -6.08
C ARG A 16 -16.76 17.96 -5.58
N PHE A 17 -16.98 16.71 -5.21
CA PHE A 17 -18.27 16.24 -4.68
C PHE A 17 -18.60 16.89 -3.34
N PHE A 18 -17.61 17.20 -2.52
CA PHE A 18 -17.84 17.97 -1.30
C PHE A 18 -18.26 19.42 -1.60
N GLY A 19 -17.62 20.08 -2.57
CA GLY A 19 -18.07 21.41 -3.00
C GLY A 19 -19.50 21.42 -3.53
N GLN A 20 -19.89 20.38 -4.28
CA GLN A 20 -21.28 20.21 -4.73
C GLN A 20 -22.25 19.96 -3.57
N MET A 21 -21.85 19.16 -2.59
CA MET A 21 -22.62 18.90 -1.38
C MET A 21 -22.91 20.21 -0.62
N GLN A 22 -21.87 21.06 -0.47
CA GLN A 22 -22.01 22.39 0.14
C GLN A 22 -22.93 23.30 -0.69
N ALA A 23 -22.77 23.34 -2.02
CA ALA A 23 -23.61 24.14 -2.92
C ALA A 23 -25.09 23.73 -2.88
N GLN A 24 -25.37 22.46 -2.56
CA GLN A 24 -26.72 21.92 -2.39
C GLN A 24 -27.25 22.05 -0.95
N ASN A 25 -26.56 22.79 -0.07
CA ASN A 25 -26.88 22.94 1.36
C ASN A 25 -26.97 21.62 2.13
N VAL A 26 -26.29 20.57 1.66
CA VAL A 26 -26.23 19.28 2.36
C VAL A 26 -25.08 19.33 3.36
N ARG A 27 -25.38 19.10 4.64
CA ARG A 27 -24.36 19.14 5.71
C ARG A 27 -23.47 17.89 5.70
N PRO A 28 -22.13 18.03 5.73
CA PRO A 28 -21.25 16.89 5.91
C PRO A 28 -21.46 16.25 7.28
N ASN A 29 -21.18 14.96 7.34
CA ASN A 29 -21.09 14.21 8.58
C ASN A 29 -19.65 13.76 8.85
N SER A 30 -19.43 13.17 10.02
CA SER A 30 -18.16 12.58 10.46
C SER A 30 -17.48 11.75 9.35
N THR A 31 -18.19 10.79 8.74
CA THR A 31 -17.66 9.96 7.65
C THR A 31 -17.25 10.75 6.40
N THR A 32 -17.97 11.83 6.10
CA THR A 32 -17.67 12.71 4.95
C THR A 32 -16.33 13.41 5.16
N ILE A 33 -16.12 14.00 6.33
CA ILE A 33 -14.86 14.69 6.65
C ILE A 33 -13.71 13.69 6.71
N CYS A 34 -13.91 12.53 7.35
CA CYS A 34 -12.91 11.46 7.36
C CYS A 34 -12.51 11.04 5.93
N SER A 35 -13.46 10.99 5.00
CA SER A 35 -13.18 10.69 3.58
C SER A 35 -12.36 11.79 2.90
N LEU A 36 -12.58 13.06 3.24
CA LEU A 36 -11.81 14.21 2.74
C LEU A 36 -10.39 14.22 3.28
N LEU A 37 -10.19 13.94 4.57
CA LEU A 37 -8.87 13.83 5.17
C LEU A 37 -8.06 12.71 4.51
N ARG A 38 -8.65 11.52 4.34
CA ARG A 38 -8.03 10.42 3.56
C ARG A 38 -7.73 10.81 2.13
N ALA A 39 -8.55 11.67 1.52
CA ALA A 39 -8.27 12.19 0.18
C ALA A 39 -7.03 13.10 0.20
N CYS A 40 -6.90 13.99 1.20
CA CYS A 40 -5.75 14.88 1.38
C CYS A 40 -4.43 14.11 1.56
N SER A 41 -4.45 12.98 2.29
CA SER A 41 -3.27 12.12 2.46
C SER A 41 -2.87 11.33 1.20
N GLY A 42 -3.55 11.57 0.07
CA GLY A 42 -3.20 11.02 -1.23
C GLY A 42 -2.01 11.71 -1.85
N GLN A 43 -1.03 10.96 -2.38
CA GLN A 43 0.20 11.58 -2.91
C GLN A 43 -0.04 12.67 -3.96
N SER A 44 -1.12 12.58 -4.75
CA SER A 44 -1.43 13.60 -5.77
C SER A 44 -1.71 14.98 -5.17
N LEU A 45 -2.31 15.03 -3.98
CA LEU A 45 -2.59 16.26 -3.25
C LEU A 45 -1.37 16.69 -2.42
N LEU A 46 -0.62 15.73 -1.88
CA LEU A 46 0.65 16.00 -1.19
C LEU A 46 1.67 16.66 -2.12
N LYS A 47 1.81 16.18 -3.36
CA LYS A 47 2.66 16.80 -4.39
C LYS A 47 2.23 18.23 -4.75
N LYS A 48 0.97 18.58 -4.47
CA LYS A 48 0.43 19.94 -4.64
C LYS A 48 0.51 20.79 -3.37
N GLY A 49 1.16 20.29 -2.30
CA GLY A 49 1.32 21.01 -1.04
C GLY A 49 0.02 21.24 -0.27
N ARG A 50 -1.01 20.42 -0.52
CA ARG A 50 -2.39 20.63 -0.02
C ARG A 50 -2.58 20.16 1.44
N ILE A 51 -1.57 20.31 2.29
CA ILE A 51 -1.65 19.90 3.71
C ILE A 51 -2.60 20.82 4.47
N ASN A 52 -2.60 22.10 4.13
CA ASN A 52 -3.49 23.12 4.70
C ASN A 52 -4.97 22.79 4.48
N ASP A 53 -5.32 22.11 3.39
CA ASP A 53 -6.69 21.65 3.17
C ASP A 53 -7.09 20.59 4.20
N GLY A 54 -6.16 19.71 4.58
CA GLY A 54 -6.41 18.71 5.63
C GLY A 54 -6.71 19.38 6.97
N TRP A 55 -5.90 20.36 7.37
CA TRP A 55 -6.17 21.18 8.56
C TRP A 55 -7.51 21.91 8.46
N LYS A 56 -7.77 22.58 7.33
CA LYS A 56 -9.05 23.25 7.09
C LYS A 56 -10.24 22.32 7.25
N TYR A 57 -10.19 21.11 6.69
CA TYR A 57 -11.28 20.14 6.83
C TYR A 57 -11.40 19.62 8.26
N PHE A 58 -10.27 19.36 8.93
CA PHE A 58 -10.27 18.91 10.32
C PHE A 58 -10.86 19.97 11.27
N ASP A 59 -10.45 21.23 11.13
CA ASP A 59 -10.92 22.35 11.96
C ASP A 59 -12.39 22.69 11.68
N SER A 60 -12.84 22.55 10.43
CA SER A 60 -14.25 22.75 10.04
C SER A 60 -15.22 21.83 10.77
N MET A 61 -14.73 20.66 11.25
CA MET A 61 -15.56 19.72 12.01
C MET A 61 -16.21 20.41 13.20
N SER A 62 -15.40 21.04 14.04
CA SER A 62 -15.87 21.71 15.26
C SER A 62 -16.43 23.11 14.96
N THR A 63 -15.78 23.86 14.08
CA THR A 63 -16.10 25.28 13.85
C THR A 63 -17.35 25.49 13.00
N ASP A 64 -17.53 24.69 11.94
CA ASP A 64 -18.61 24.88 10.96
C ASP A 64 -19.75 23.85 11.11
N TYR A 65 -19.44 22.64 11.57
CA TYR A 65 -20.37 21.50 11.52
C TYR A 65 -20.76 20.90 12.87
N ASN A 66 -20.16 21.36 13.98
CA ASN A 66 -20.38 20.83 15.33
C ASN A 66 -20.19 19.30 15.43
N ILE A 67 -19.18 18.78 14.71
CA ILE A 67 -18.79 17.37 14.70
C ILE A 67 -17.57 17.21 15.60
N VAL A 68 -17.67 16.33 16.59
CA VAL A 68 -16.53 15.97 17.45
C VAL A 68 -15.58 15.03 16.69
N PRO A 69 -14.28 15.35 16.57
CA PRO A 69 -13.30 14.46 15.94
C PRO A 69 -13.17 13.12 16.67
N THR A 70 -13.28 12.03 15.92
CA THR A 70 -13.07 10.66 16.42
C THR A 70 -11.64 10.18 16.15
N ILE A 71 -11.23 9.05 16.74
CA ILE A 71 -9.90 8.45 16.53
C ILE A 71 -9.57 8.24 15.04
N GLU A 72 -10.58 7.94 14.20
CA GLU A 72 -10.37 7.82 12.75
C GLU A 72 -9.92 9.13 12.10
N HIS A 73 -10.43 10.28 12.56
CA HIS A 73 -10.02 11.59 12.04
C HIS A 73 -8.58 11.91 12.43
N TYR A 74 -8.22 11.66 13.69
CA TYR A 74 -6.84 11.79 14.15
C TYR A 74 -5.90 10.87 13.36
N SER A 75 -6.30 9.63 13.10
CA SER A 75 -5.53 8.68 12.27
C SER A 75 -5.31 9.20 10.85
N CYS A 76 -6.34 9.81 10.24
CA CYS A 76 -6.20 10.43 8.93
C CYS A 76 -5.24 11.62 8.93
N MET A 77 -5.25 12.44 9.99
CA MET A 77 -4.32 13.56 10.15
C MET A 77 -2.87 13.09 10.37
N VAL A 78 -2.65 12.06 11.17
CA VAL A 78 -1.32 11.46 11.35
C VAL A 78 -0.81 10.88 10.03
N ASP A 79 -1.65 10.18 9.28
CA ASP A 79 -1.32 9.67 7.94
C ASP A 79 -1.02 10.81 6.95
N LEU A 80 -1.76 11.92 7.02
CA LEU A 80 -1.53 13.13 6.21
C LEU A 80 -0.16 13.76 6.50
N LEU A 81 0.10 14.09 7.77
CA LEU A 81 1.35 14.71 8.22
C LEU A 81 2.54 13.80 7.92
N GLY A 82 2.41 12.52 8.29
CA GLY A 82 3.46 11.53 8.14
C GLY A 82 3.87 11.31 6.69
N LYS A 83 2.91 11.15 5.76
CA LYS A 83 3.22 11.01 4.31
C LYS A 83 3.75 12.29 3.67
N SER A 84 3.50 13.43 4.31
CA SER A 84 4.00 14.73 3.87
C SER A 84 5.42 15.02 4.37
N GLY A 85 6.00 14.13 5.19
CA GLY A 85 7.33 14.29 5.77
C GLY A 85 7.38 15.04 7.09
N PHE A 86 6.24 15.53 7.61
CA PHE A 86 6.12 16.24 8.88
C PHE A 86 5.97 15.25 10.03
N LEU A 87 7.00 14.41 10.21
CA LEU A 87 6.95 13.29 11.16
C LEU A 87 6.99 13.74 12.63
N ASP A 88 7.74 14.79 12.92
CA ASP A 88 7.83 15.34 14.28
C ASP A 88 6.51 16.02 14.67
N GLU A 89 5.89 16.74 13.73
CA GLU A 89 4.55 17.30 13.90
C GLU A 89 3.50 16.20 14.02
N ALA A 90 3.64 15.09 13.28
CA ALA A 90 2.76 13.94 13.43
C ALA A 90 2.89 13.33 14.84
N LEU A 91 4.09 13.19 15.37
CA LEU A 91 4.30 12.71 16.74
C LEU A 91 3.72 13.70 17.77
N HIS A 92 3.98 14.99 17.60
CA HIS A 92 3.43 16.02 18.48
C HIS A 92 1.89 15.97 18.49
N PHE A 93 1.27 15.86 17.33
CA PHE A 93 -0.18 15.73 17.19
C PHE A 93 -0.74 14.49 17.91
N ILE A 94 -0.03 13.36 17.86
CA ILE A 94 -0.39 12.14 18.63
C ILE A 94 -0.30 12.38 20.14
N GLN A 95 0.65 13.18 20.60
CA GLN A 95 0.86 13.48 22.02
C GLN A 95 -0.17 14.49 22.55
N THR A 96 -0.66 15.41 21.72
CA THR A 96 -1.58 16.47 22.12
C THR A 96 -3.05 16.16 21.91
N MET A 97 -3.38 15.08 21.18
CA MET A 97 -4.78 14.76 20.92
C MET A 97 -5.54 14.38 22.21
N PRO A 98 -6.84 14.74 22.33
CA PRO A 98 -7.62 14.53 23.55
C PRO A 98 -8.08 13.08 23.76
N VAL A 99 -7.76 12.18 22.82
CA VAL A 99 -8.14 10.77 22.84
C VAL A 99 -6.91 9.89 22.95
N LYS A 100 -7.01 8.74 23.61
CA LYS A 100 -5.88 7.81 23.74
C LYS A 100 -5.49 7.26 22.35
N PRO A 101 -4.20 7.29 21.95
CA PRO A 101 -3.76 6.68 20.70
C PRO A 101 -3.99 5.18 20.67
N ASP A 102 -4.58 4.70 19.57
CA ASP A 102 -4.76 3.27 19.30
C ASP A 102 -3.75 2.75 18.27
N ALA A 103 -3.88 1.48 17.89
CA ALA A 103 -2.98 0.86 16.93
C ALA A 103 -3.05 1.49 15.54
N SER A 104 -4.20 2.07 15.15
CA SER A 104 -4.35 2.75 13.86
C SER A 104 -3.48 4.02 13.79
N ILE A 105 -3.37 4.75 14.89
CA ILE A 105 -2.53 5.96 15.01
C ILE A 105 -1.05 5.60 14.87
N TRP A 106 -0.57 4.69 15.72
CA TRP A 106 0.84 4.30 15.71
C TRP A 106 1.22 3.55 14.43
N GLY A 107 0.30 2.77 13.86
CA GLY A 107 0.48 2.12 12.56
C GLY A 107 0.63 3.13 11.41
N ALA A 108 -0.15 4.21 11.42
CA ALA A 108 -0.02 5.30 10.44
C ALA A 108 1.35 6.00 10.54
N LEU A 109 1.83 6.28 11.76
CA LEU A 109 3.15 6.85 11.99
C LEU A 109 4.26 5.88 11.53
N LEU A 110 4.21 4.60 11.92
CA LEU A 110 5.19 3.59 11.53
C LEU A 110 5.29 3.44 10.01
N ALA A 111 4.13 3.38 9.33
CA ALA A 111 4.07 3.29 7.87
C ALA A 111 4.66 4.53 7.17
N SER A 112 4.53 5.71 7.78
CA SER A 112 5.11 6.96 7.29
C SER A 112 6.63 7.00 7.52
N CYS A 113 7.09 6.58 8.70
CA CYS A 113 8.52 6.49 9.02
C CYS A 113 9.27 5.58 8.04
N ARG A 114 8.64 4.50 7.56
CA ARG A 114 9.18 3.65 6.50
C ARG A 114 9.47 4.42 5.21
N ASN A 115 8.57 5.30 4.79
CA ASN A 115 8.72 6.05 3.54
C ASN A 115 9.81 7.12 3.65
N HIS A 116 9.98 7.71 4.84
CA HIS A 116 10.97 8.76 5.10
C HIS A 116 12.25 8.27 5.77
N LYS A 117 12.40 6.94 5.93
CA LYS A 117 13.59 6.30 6.53
C LYS A 117 13.95 6.81 7.94
N ASN A 118 12.96 7.29 8.70
CA ASN A 118 13.18 7.78 10.07
C ASN A 118 13.06 6.65 11.08
N ILE A 119 14.20 6.08 11.46
CA ILE A 119 14.27 4.92 12.35
C ILE A 119 13.85 5.24 13.79
N MET A 120 14.20 6.42 14.30
CA MET A 120 13.94 6.80 15.69
C MET A 120 12.45 6.87 15.99
N LEU A 121 11.69 7.48 15.07
CA LEU A 121 10.24 7.56 15.19
C LEU A 121 9.57 6.20 14.88
N ALA A 122 10.14 5.40 13.97
CA ALA A 122 9.66 4.03 13.73
C ALA A 122 9.75 3.17 14.99
N GLU A 123 10.88 3.21 15.72
CA GLU A 123 11.06 2.48 16.98
C GLU A 123 10.11 2.97 18.07
N THR A 124 9.84 4.28 18.11
CA THR A 124 8.85 4.85 19.04
C THR A 124 7.43 4.37 18.72
N ALA A 125 7.04 4.36 17.45
CA ALA A 125 5.76 3.82 17.02
C ALA A 125 5.64 2.32 17.33
N LEU A 126 6.68 1.54 17.03
CA LEU A 126 6.70 0.10 17.27
C LEU A 126 6.58 -0.25 18.76
N ARG A 127 7.30 0.46 19.64
CA ARG A 127 7.21 0.25 21.09
C ARG A 127 5.78 0.44 21.61
N ASN A 128 5.03 1.38 21.05
CA ASN A 128 3.62 1.56 21.41
C ASN A 128 2.73 0.48 20.79
N LEU A 129 2.99 0.07 19.54
CA LEU A 129 2.28 -1.03 18.89
C LEU A 129 2.45 -2.35 19.62
N PHE A 130 3.63 -2.67 20.16
CA PHE A 130 3.80 -3.89 20.96
C PHE A 130 3.01 -3.89 22.28
N LYS A 131 2.71 -2.71 22.84
CA LYS A 131 1.82 -2.62 24.01
C LYS A 131 0.35 -2.83 23.65
N LEU A 132 -0.05 -2.42 22.43
CA LEU A 132 -1.44 -2.45 21.98
C LEU A 132 -1.80 -3.77 21.27
N GLU A 133 -0.88 -4.31 20.48
CA GLU A 133 -1.04 -5.46 19.61
C GLU A 133 0.21 -6.36 19.63
N PRO A 134 0.56 -6.97 20.78
CA PRO A 134 1.80 -7.75 20.94
C PRO A 134 1.88 -8.95 20.00
N TYR A 135 0.74 -9.49 19.54
CA TYR A 135 0.67 -10.67 18.68
C TYR A 135 0.45 -10.35 17.19
N ASN A 136 0.48 -9.08 16.81
CA ASN A 136 0.31 -8.69 15.41
C ASN A 136 1.64 -8.78 14.66
N SER A 137 1.84 -9.87 13.91
CA SER A 137 3.08 -10.11 13.14
C SER A 137 3.34 -9.07 12.05
N ALA A 138 2.32 -8.33 11.59
CA ALA A 138 2.50 -7.26 10.61
C ALA A 138 3.41 -6.13 11.14
N ASN A 139 3.33 -5.81 12.45
CA ASN A 139 4.16 -4.79 13.07
C ASN A 139 5.65 -5.16 13.05
N TYR A 140 5.95 -6.43 13.33
CA TYR A 140 7.31 -6.98 13.22
C TYR A 140 7.82 -6.90 11.77
N VAL A 141 7.01 -7.34 10.80
CA VAL A 141 7.40 -7.36 9.38
C VAL A 141 7.67 -5.95 8.85
N ILE A 142 6.85 -4.96 9.21
CA ILE A 142 7.07 -3.58 8.78
C ILE A 142 8.41 -3.06 9.32
N MET A 143 8.71 -3.27 10.61
CA MET A 143 9.97 -2.81 11.17
C MET A 143 11.18 -3.57 10.63
N MET A 144 11.09 -4.89 10.47
CA MET A 144 12.16 -5.68 9.82
C MET A 144 12.48 -5.12 8.43
N ASN A 145 11.46 -4.75 7.64
CA ASN A 145 11.66 -4.14 6.34
C ASN A 145 12.33 -2.75 6.44
N ILE A 146 12.01 -1.95 7.46
CA ILE A 146 12.69 -0.66 7.72
C ILE A 146 14.17 -0.90 8.04
N TYR A 147 14.48 -1.83 8.94
CA TYR A 147 15.86 -2.19 9.29
C TYR A 147 16.63 -2.69 8.06
N SER A 148 16.07 -3.63 7.30
CA SER A 148 16.66 -4.14 6.06
C SER A 148 16.92 -3.03 5.03
N ALA A 149 15.95 -2.11 4.83
CA ALA A 149 16.10 -0.99 3.90
C ALA A 149 17.20 0.01 4.31
N LEU A 150 17.60 0.00 5.58
CA LEU A 150 18.68 0.80 6.15
C LEU A 150 20.00 0.02 6.29
N GLY A 151 20.06 -1.23 5.82
CA GLY A 151 21.24 -2.09 5.95
C GLY A 151 21.49 -2.62 7.37
N LYS A 152 20.52 -2.47 8.28
CA LYS A 152 20.59 -2.94 9.67
C LYS A 152 20.13 -4.41 9.78
N TRP A 153 20.87 -5.30 9.12
CA TRP A 153 20.48 -6.70 8.99
C TRP A 153 20.41 -7.43 10.33
N ASP A 154 21.34 -7.13 11.25
CA ASP A 154 21.36 -7.75 12.58
C ASP A 154 20.14 -7.34 13.43
N ASP A 155 19.70 -6.08 13.31
CA ASP A 155 18.47 -5.61 13.97
C ASP A 155 17.23 -6.32 13.41
N ALA A 156 17.16 -6.47 12.08
CA ALA A 156 16.07 -7.20 11.43
C ALA A 156 16.04 -8.68 11.85
N GLN A 157 17.21 -9.32 11.98
CA GLN A 157 17.31 -10.70 12.43
C GLN A 157 16.93 -10.85 13.90
N ARG A 158 17.44 -10.00 14.80
CA ARG A 158 17.03 -10.01 16.22
C ARG A 158 15.52 -9.85 16.39
N LEU A 159 14.91 -8.98 15.58
CA LEU A 159 13.47 -8.77 15.61
C LEU A 159 12.70 -9.99 15.07
N ARG A 160 13.24 -10.68 14.05
CA ARG A 160 12.70 -11.96 13.56
C ARG A 160 12.74 -13.03 14.64
N ASP A 161 13.85 -13.16 15.34
CA ASP A 161 14.01 -14.16 16.40
C ASP A 161 13.03 -13.89 17.55
N THR A 162 12.83 -12.61 17.90
CA THR A 162 11.82 -12.18 18.88
C THR A 162 10.41 -12.54 18.43
N MET A 163 10.08 -12.34 17.15
CA MET A 163 8.79 -12.71 16.58
C MET A 163 8.54 -14.22 16.67
N VAL A 164 9.54 -15.03 16.30
CA VAL A 164 9.45 -16.50 16.35
C VAL A 164 9.34 -17.00 17.79
N ALA A 165 10.12 -16.44 18.73
CA ALA A 165 10.05 -16.78 20.15
C ALA A 165 8.67 -16.46 20.77
N ALA A 166 7.97 -15.45 20.24
CA ALA A 166 6.59 -15.15 20.61
C ALA A 166 5.55 -16.09 19.94
N GLY A 167 5.98 -17.12 19.20
CA GLY A 167 5.11 -18.05 18.49
C GLY A 167 4.47 -17.48 17.22
N LEU A 168 4.91 -16.30 16.77
CA LEU A 168 4.36 -15.62 15.61
C LEU A 168 5.08 -16.04 14.34
N LYS A 169 4.33 -16.12 13.24
CA LYS A 169 4.86 -16.34 11.89
C LYS A 169 4.67 -15.08 11.06
N SER A 170 5.54 -14.89 10.07
CA SER A 170 5.31 -13.87 9.05
C SER A 170 3.94 -14.13 8.41
N PRO A 171 3.13 -13.10 8.14
CA PRO A 171 1.91 -13.29 7.37
C PRO A 171 2.26 -13.93 6.01
N GLY A 172 1.59 -15.02 5.65
CA GLY A 172 1.75 -15.62 4.33
C GLY A 172 1.41 -14.61 3.24
N VAL A 173 2.22 -14.56 2.17
CA VAL A 173 2.01 -13.64 1.05
C VAL A 173 1.39 -14.41 -0.10
N TRP A 174 0.24 -13.96 -0.58
CA TRP A 174 -0.45 -14.63 -1.68
C TRP A 174 -1.12 -13.66 -2.65
N SER A 175 -1.27 -14.13 -3.87
CA SER A 175 -2.10 -13.53 -4.90
C SER A 175 -2.98 -14.61 -5.52
N TRP A 176 -4.20 -14.26 -5.93
CA TRP A 176 -5.05 -15.18 -6.67
C TRP A 176 -5.71 -14.53 -7.88
N ILE A 177 -6.08 -15.38 -8.82
CA ILE A 177 -6.82 -15.04 -10.04
C ILE A 177 -7.89 -16.10 -10.27
N GLN A 178 -9.02 -15.69 -10.86
CA GLN A 178 -10.05 -16.62 -11.30
C GLN A 178 -10.02 -16.75 -12.82
N VAL A 179 -9.84 -17.97 -13.33
CA VAL A 179 -9.83 -18.30 -14.75
C VAL A 179 -10.72 -19.51 -14.97
N ASN A 180 -11.60 -19.45 -15.98
CA ASN A 180 -12.52 -20.56 -16.31
C ASN A 180 -13.28 -21.12 -15.10
N GLN A 181 -13.78 -20.22 -14.24
CA GLN A 181 -14.48 -20.53 -12.98
C GLN A 181 -13.62 -21.18 -11.87
N THR A 182 -12.35 -21.45 -12.12
CA THR A 182 -11.41 -21.97 -11.13
C THR A 182 -10.58 -20.85 -10.50
N THR A 183 -10.38 -20.93 -9.18
CA THR A 183 -9.50 -19.99 -8.46
C THR A 183 -8.10 -20.58 -8.38
N HIS A 184 -7.11 -19.82 -8.84
CA HIS A 184 -5.70 -20.18 -8.83
C HIS A 184 -4.97 -19.29 -7.83
N VAL A 185 -4.34 -19.89 -6.82
CA VAL A 185 -3.65 -19.19 -5.74
C VAL A 185 -2.15 -19.40 -5.89
N PHE A 186 -1.40 -18.30 -5.81
CA PHE A 186 0.06 -18.26 -5.77
C PHE A 186 0.48 -17.76 -4.40
N SER A 187 1.31 -18.53 -3.71
CA SER A 187 1.68 -18.26 -2.31
C SER A 187 3.17 -18.49 -2.11
N THR A 188 3.78 -17.72 -1.21
CA THR A 188 5.16 -17.95 -0.74
C THR A 188 5.26 -19.14 0.20
N GLU A 189 4.13 -19.65 0.68
CA GLU A 189 4.02 -20.79 1.58
C GLU A 189 3.09 -21.85 0.98
N GLY A 190 3.39 -23.13 1.22
CA GLY A 190 2.54 -24.25 0.79
C GLY A 190 2.96 -24.87 -0.53
N LYS A 191 2.02 -25.57 -1.18
CA LYS A 191 2.27 -26.31 -2.43
C LYS A 191 2.26 -25.37 -3.62
N SER A 192 3.24 -25.53 -4.50
CA SER A 192 3.31 -24.83 -5.78
C SER A 192 2.11 -25.11 -6.70
N HIS A 193 1.87 -24.19 -7.63
CA HIS A 193 0.89 -24.35 -8.70
C HIS A 193 1.29 -25.52 -9.62
N GLY A 194 0.32 -26.29 -10.12
CA GLY A 194 0.60 -27.47 -10.97
C GLY A 194 1.34 -27.15 -12.28
N GLU A 195 1.22 -25.90 -12.75
CA GLU A 195 1.83 -25.39 -13.99
C GLU A 195 3.01 -24.43 -13.70
N GLU A 196 3.64 -24.52 -12.52
CA GLU A 196 4.67 -23.56 -12.07
C GLU A 196 5.80 -23.36 -13.09
N GLY A 197 6.31 -24.44 -13.69
CA GLY A 197 7.39 -24.37 -14.69
C GLY A 197 7.02 -23.55 -15.93
N GLU A 198 5.82 -23.76 -16.47
CA GLU A 198 5.30 -23.01 -17.63
C GLU A 198 5.11 -21.52 -17.28
N ILE A 199 4.59 -21.24 -16.08
CA ILE A 199 4.36 -19.87 -15.61
C ILE A 199 5.69 -19.11 -15.49
N TYR A 200 6.71 -19.73 -14.91
CA TYR A 200 8.04 -19.10 -14.85
C TYR A 200 8.63 -18.89 -16.23
N PHE A 201 8.53 -19.87 -17.13
CA PHE A 201 9.03 -19.75 -18.50
C PHE A 201 8.41 -18.55 -19.23
N GLU A 202 7.08 -18.43 -19.19
CA GLU A 202 6.35 -17.30 -19.78
C GLU A 202 6.69 -15.98 -19.08
N LEU A 203 6.84 -15.98 -17.75
CA LEU A 203 7.26 -14.79 -17.01
C LEU A 203 8.65 -14.31 -17.43
N TYR A 204 9.60 -15.22 -17.65
CA TYR A 204 10.94 -14.87 -18.14
C TYR A 204 10.89 -14.21 -19.52
N GLN A 205 10.08 -14.75 -20.43
CA GLN A 205 9.88 -14.16 -21.75
C GLN A 205 9.24 -12.77 -21.66
N LEU A 206 8.20 -12.63 -20.84
CA LEU A 206 7.50 -11.38 -20.62
C LEU A 206 8.42 -10.31 -20.02
N VAL A 207 9.20 -10.67 -18.99
CA VAL A 207 10.18 -9.77 -18.36
C VAL A 207 11.25 -9.34 -19.37
N SER A 208 11.76 -10.27 -20.19
CA SER A 208 12.72 -9.95 -21.26
C SER A 208 12.13 -8.96 -22.28
N LYS A 209 10.86 -9.14 -22.67
CA LYS A 209 10.15 -8.24 -23.57
C LYS A 209 10.00 -6.84 -22.97
N VAL A 210 9.54 -6.71 -21.73
CA VAL A 210 9.33 -5.39 -21.12
C VAL A 210 10.62 -4.69 -20.69
N LYS A 211 11.70 -5.44 -20.39
CA LYS A 211 13.04 -4.84 -20.19
C LYS A 211 13.47 -4.03 -21.42
N LYS A 212 13.19 -4.52 -22.63
CA LYS A 212 13.44 -3.79 -23.90
C LYS A 212 12.61 -2.51 -24.06
N LEU A 213 11.50 -2.41 -23.35
CA LEU A 213 10.64 -1.22 -23.32
C LEU A 213 11.05 -0.21 -22.23
N GLY A 214 12.06 -0.53 -21.41
CA GLY A 214 12.57 0.35 -20.35
C GLY A 214 12.19 -0.08 -18.92
N TYR A 215 11.59 -1.26 -18.72
CA TYR A 215 11.44 -1.81 -17.38
C TYR A 215 12.80 -2.16 -16.77
N VAL A 216 13.09 -1.61 -15.59
CA VAL A 216 14.26 -1.94 -14.78
C VAL A 216 13.78 -2.56 -13.47
N PRO A 217 14.20 -3.79 -13.12
CA PRO A 217 13.82 -4.41 -11.86
C PRO A 217 14.27 -3.58 -10.66
N ASP A 218 13.36 -3.35 -9.72
CA ASP A 218 13.67 -2.60 -8.49
C ASP A 218 14.03 -3.56 -7.35
N ILE A 219 15.31 -3.90 -7.26
CA ILE A 219 15.86 -4.81 -6.24
C ILE A 219 15.73 -4.28 -4.81
N SER A 220 15.40 -2.99 -4.61
CA SER A 220 15.12 -2.44 -3.28
C SER A 220 13.83 -3.03 -2.67
N CYS A 221 12.97 -3.65 -3.50
CA CYS A 221 11.80 -4.38 -3.05
C CYS A 221 12.12 -5.74 -2.40
N VAL A 222 13.39 -6.18 -2.40
CA VAL A 222 13.84 -7.43 -1.76
C VAL A 222 14.63 -7.12 -0.48
N TYR A 223 14.02 -7.44 0.66
CA TYR A 223 14.57 -7.16 2.00
C TYR A 223 15.50 -8.26 2.54
N GLN A 224 15.92 -9.21 1.69
CA GLN A 224 16.87 -10.27 2.05
C GLN A 224 18.31 -9.77 1.82
N ASN A 225 19.21 -10.15 2.72
CA ASN A 225 20.64 -9.86 2.59
C ASN A 225 21.32 -10.88 1.67
N ILE A 226 21.05 -10.76 0.38
CA ILE A 226 21.60 -11.59 -0.70
C ILE A 226 22.18 -10.68 -1.80
N ASP A 227 22.97 -11.25 -2.71
CA ASP A 227 23.53 -10.49 -3.82
C ASP A 227 22.44 -9.96 -4.79
N ASN A 228 22.81 -8.95 -5.57
CA ASN A 228 21.86 -8.26 -6.45
C ASN A 228 21.27 -9.16 -7.54
N ASN A 229 22.02 -10.16 -8.03
CA ASN A 229 21.53 -11.08 -9.05
C ASN A 229 20.47 -12.02 -8.48
N GLU A 230 20.69 -12.52 -7.26
CA GLU A 230 19.69 -13.31 -6.53
C GLU A 230 18.47 -12.46 -6.15
N LYS A 231 18.62 -11.17 -5.82
CA LYS A 231 17.47 -10.27 -5.63
C LYS A 231 16.60 -10.16 -6.88
N GLU A 232 17.20 -10.03 -8.07
CA GLU A 232 16.43 -10.02 -9.32
C GLU A 232 15.64 -11.32 -9.52
N LYS A 233 16.20 -12.48 -9.16
CA LYS A 233 15.49 -13.77 -9.22
C LYS A 233 14.34 -13.83 -8.21
N VAL A 234 14.55 -13.37 -6.98
CA VAL A 234 13.49 -13.29 -5.96
C VAL A 234 12.34 -12.39 -6.41
N LEU A 235 12.61 -11.31 -7.14
CA LEU A 235 11.54 -10.49 -7.70
C LEU A 235 10.63 -11.27 -8.67
N LEU A 236 11.11 -12.32 -9.32
CA LEU A 236 10.30 -13.14 -10.23
C LEU A 236 9.33 -14.07 -9.49
N SER A 237 9.63 -14.44 -8.24
CA SER A 237 8.75 -15.29 -7.43
C SER A 237 7.63 -14.51 -6.73
N HIS A 238 7.56 -13.18 -6.93
CA HIS A 238 6.46 -12.38 -6.40
C HIS A 238 5.12 -12.85 -6.96
N THR A 239 4.18 -13.15 -6.06
CA THR A 239 2.93 -13.85 -6.37
C THR A 239 2.03 -13.09 -7.35
N GLU A 240 2.09 -11.75 -7.39
CA GLU A 240 1.37 -10.94 -8.38
C GLU A 240 1.85 -11.20 -9.79
N LYS A 241 3.17 -11.35 -9.98
CA LYS A 241 3.75 -11.58 -11.31
C LYS A 241 3.31 -12.94 -11.84
N LEU A 242 3.33 -13.96 -10.97
CA LEU A 242 2.85 -15.29 -11.30
C LEU A 242 1.36 -15.26 -11.67
N ALA A 243 0.53 -14.58 -10.88
CA ALA A 243 -0.90 -14.46 -11.13
C ALA A 243 -1.23 -13.69 -12.43
N ILE A 244 -0.53 -12.57 -12.70
CA ILE A 244 -0.70 -11.81 -13.95
C ILE A 244 -0.28 -12.65 -15.16
N THR A 245 0.87 -13.33 -15.06
CA THR A 245 1.41 -14.18 -16.14
C THR A 245 0.45 -15.33 -16.44
N TYR A 246 -0.05 -16.00 -15.40
CA TYR A 246 -1.06 -17.04 -15.56
C TYR A 246 -2.33 -16.52 -16.25
N GLY A 247 -2.78 -15.32 -15.88
CA GLY A 247 -3.90 -14.65 -16.52
C GLY A 247 -3.68 -14.38 -18.01
N LEU A 248 -2.47 -13.99 -18.42
CA LEU A 248 -2.10 -13.82 -19.82
C LEU A 248 -2.12 -15.15 -20.57
N MET A 249 -1.54 -16.20 -19.99
CA MET A 249 -1.44 -17.53 -20.61
C MET A 249 -2.81 -18.15 -20.88
N LYS A 250 -3.74 -18.02 -19.92
CA LYS A 250 -5.01 -18.77 -19.95
C LYS A 250 -6.20 -17.98 -20.47
N THR A 251 -6.06 -16.68 -20.76
CA THR A 251 -7.17 -15.84 -21.25
C THR A 251 -6.91 -15.26 -22.64
N LYS A 252 -7.92 -15.33 -23.51
CA LYS A 252 -7.86 -14.78 -24.88
C LYS A 252 -7.56 -13.29 -24.89
N GLY A 253 -6.88 -12.81 -25.93
CA GLY A 253 -6.59 -11.38 -26.15
C GLY A 253 -7.83 -10.49 -25.96
N GLY A 254 -7.68 -9.40 -25.21
CA GLY A 254 -8.72 -8.39 -24.96
C GLY A 254 -9.46 -8.46 -23.61
N SER A 255 -9.60 -9.62 -22.95
CA SER A 255 -10.32 -9.69 -21.66
C SER A 255 -9.55 -9.02 -20.48
N PRO A 256 -10.13 -8.39 -19.48
CA PRO A 256 -9.32 -7.88 -18.36
C PRO A 256 -8.72 -9.02 -17.51
N ILE A 257 -7.46 -8.89 -17.09
CA ILE A 257 -6.83 -9.76 -16.08
C ILE A 257 -7.20 -9.24 -14.70
N ARG A 258 -7.66 -10.10 -13.79
CA ARG A 258 -8.12 -9.70 -12.45
C ARG A 258 -7.34 -10.43 -11.38
N VAL A 259 -6.52 -9.71 -10.62
CA VAL A 259 -5.67 -10.25 -9.56
C VAL A 259 -6.04 -9.65 -8.22
N VAL A 260 -6.08 -10.47 -7.18
CA VAL A 260 -6.22 -10.02 -5.79
C VAL A 260 -5.00 -10.43 -5.00
N LYS A 261 -4.36 -9.46 -4.35
CA LYS A 261 -3.22 -9.65 -3.44
C LYS A 261 -3.65 -9.30 -2.01
N ASN A 262 -3.19 -10.08 -1.03
CA ASN A 262 -3.50 -9.84 0.38
C ASN A 262 -2.70 -8.72 1.02
N THR A 263 -1.47 -8.49 0.56
CA THR A 263 -0.62 -7.39 1.02
C THR A 263 -0.56 -6.27 -0.03
N ARG A 264 0.10 -5.15 0.27
CA ARG A 264 0.29 -4.07 -0.71
C ARG A 264 1.22 -4.53 -1.84
N VAL A 265 0.88 -4.22 -3.09
CA VAL A 265 1.76 -4.51 -4.23
C VAL A 265 3.08 -3.75 -4.08
N CYS A 266 4.23 -4.39 -4.33
CA CYS A 266 5.54 -3.70 -4.25
C CYS A 266 5.75 -2.76 -5.46
N GLN A 267 6.72 -1.85 -5.36
CA GLN A 267 7.00 -0.86 -6.40
C GLN A 267 7.40 -1.53 -7.72
N ASP A 268 8.22 -2.59 -7.64
CA ASP A 268 8.64 -3.37 -8.79
C ASP A 268 7.46 -4.04 -9.50
N CYS A 269 6.61 -4.79 -8.78
CA CYS A 269 5.45 -5.47 -9.35
C CYS A 269 4.44 -4.50 -9.95
N HIS A 270 4.22 -3.36 -9.29
CA HIS A 270 3.36 -2.30 -9.79
C HIS A 270 3.92 -1.69 -11.09
N THR A 271 5.24 -1.50 -11.18
CA THR A 271 5.90 -1.00 -12.39
C THR A 271 5.85 -2.02 -13.51
N LEU A 272 6.13 -3.29 -13.22
CA LEU A 272 6.03 -4.38 -14.18
C LEU A 272 4.61 -4.48 -14.76
N ALA A 273 3.57 -4.42 -13.92
CA ALA A 273 2.17 -4.47 -14.38
C ALA A 273 1.83 -3.35 -15.37
N LYS A 274 2.38 -2.14 -15.19
CA LYS A 274 2.26 -1.06 -16.19
C LYS A 274 2.87 -1.49 -17.53
N TYR A 275 4.12 -1.93 -17.52
CA TYR A 275 4.79 -2.33 -18.76
C TYR A 275 4.07 -3.48 -19.45
N ILE A 276 3.63 -4.50 -18.70
CA ILE A 276 2.84 -5.61 -19.22
C ILE A 276 1.56 -5.10 -19.89
N SER A 277 0.82 -4.18 -19.23
CA SER A 277 -0.42 -3.64 -19.81
C SER A 277 -0.22 -2.97 -21.16
N SER A 278 0.94 -2.33 -21.37
CA SER A 278 1.31 -1.72 -22.64
C SER A 278 1.82 -2.74 -23.66
N ALA A 279 2.66 -3.68 -23.23
CA ALA A 279 3.35 -4.63 -24.10
C ALA A 279 2.42 -5.72 -24.66
N GLU A 280 1.41 -6.10 -23.88
CA GLU A 280 0.42 -7.12 -24.22
C GLU A 280 -0.93 -6.52 -24.65
N ASN A 281 -1.02 -5.18 -24.72
CA ASN A 281 -2.26 -4.45 -24.97
C ASN A 281 -3.42 -4.98 -24.11
N ARG A 282 -3.18 -5.03 -22.79
CA ARG A 282 -4.04 -5.75 -21.85
C ARG A 282 -4.37 -4.98 -20.60
N GLU A 283 -5.65 -4.89 -20.29
CA GLU A 283 -6.10 -4.33 -19.03
C GLU A 283 -5.80 -5.28 -17.87
N ILE A 284 -5.20 -4.74 -16.81
CA ILE A 284 -4.95 -5.47 -15.56
C ILE A 284 -5.65 -4.73 -14.43
N LEU A 285 -6.52 -5.43 -13.72
CA LEU A 285 -7.20 -4.99 -12.51
C LEU A 285 -6.56 -5.72 -11.33
N LEU A 286 -5.78 -5.00 -10.53
CA LEU A 286 -5.14 -5.54 -9.33
C LEU A 286 -5.73 -4.91 -8.10
N ARG A 287 -6.34 -5.72 -7.23
CA ARG A 287 -6.74 -5.31 -5.89
C ARG A 287 -5.65 -5.73 -4.91
N ASP A 288 -5.11 -4.79 -4.15
CA ASP A 288 -4.21 -5.07 -3.03
C ASP A 288 -4.91 -4.83 -1.68
N GLY A 289 -4.19 -4.98 -0.56
CA GLY A 289 -4.68 -4.85 0.82
C GLY A 289 -5.44 -3.57 1.20
N GLY A 290 -5.69 -2.65 0.26
CA GLY A 290 -6.71 -1.61 0.40
C GLY A 290 -6.95 -0.75 -0.84
N ARG A 291 -6.42 -1.10 -2.02
CA ARG A 291 -6.52 -0.28 -3.24
C ARG A 291 -6.86 -1.11 -4.47
N PHE A 292 -7.47 -0.45 -5.44
CA PHE A 292 -7.64 -0.95 -6.79
C PHE A 292 -6.68 -0.21 -7.71
N HIS A 293 -5.90 -0.97 -8.45
CA HIS A 293 -5.02 -0.51 -9.51
C HIS A 293 -5.61 -0.98 -10.83
N HIS A 294 -5.90 -0.04 -11.72
CA HIS A 294 -6.32 -0.34 -13.08
C HIS A 294 -5.20 0.08 -14.01
N PHE A 295 -4.52 -0.91 -14.59
CA PHE A 295 -3.42 -0.72 -15.50
C PHE A 295 -3.91 -0.79 -16.94
N VAL A 296 -3.71 0.28 -17.69
CA VAL A 296 -4.09 0.42 -19.09
C VAL A 296 -3.00 1.20 -19.82
N ASN A 297 -2.46 0.64 -20.91
CA ASN A 297 -1.49 1.30 -21.79
C ASN A 297 -0.31 1.95 -21.03
N GLY A 298 0.29 1.21 -20.10
CA GLY A 298 1.46 1.69 -19.35
C GLY A 298 1.14 2.63 -18.19
N LYS A 299 -0.14 2.96 -17.97
CA LYS A 299 -0.59 3.86 -16.90
C LYS A 299 -1.37 3.07 -15.86
N CYS A 300 -1.33 3.54 -14.61
CA CYS A 300 -2.14 3.01 -13.53
C CYS A 300 -3.08 4.11 -13.04
N SER A 301 -4.32 3.74 -12.69
CA SER A 301 -5.31 4.63 -12.08
C SER A 301 -4.83 5.33 -10.79
N CYS A 302 -3.78 4.82 -10.13
CA CYS A 302 -3.17 5.47 -8.97
C CYS A 302 -2.36 6.74 -9.33
N ASN A 303 -2.09 7.02 -10.61
CA ASN A 303 -1.31 8.18 -11.07
C ASN A 303 0.06 8.36 -10.37
N GLY A 304 0.73 7.24 -10.08
CA GLY A 304 2.01 7.26 -9.38
C GLY A 304 1.91 7.58 -7.88
N CYS A 305 0.70 7.66 -7.34
CA CYS A 305 0.42 7.82 -5.91
C CYS A 305 0.39 6.44 -5.23
N TRP A 306 1.38 5.61 -5.56
CA TRP A 306 1.52 4.23 -5.11
C TRP A 306 1.66 4.17 -3.59
#